data_AF-A0A1M4T4H0-F1
#
_entry.id   AF-A0A1M4T4H0-F1
#
_cell.length_a   1.000
_cell.length_b   1.000
_cell.length_c   1.000
_cell.angle_alpha   90.00
_cell.angle_beta   90.00
_cell.angle_gamma   90.00
#
_symmetry.space_group_name_H-M   'P 1'
#
loop_
_entity.id
_entity.type
_entity.pdbx_description
1 polymer ?
#
loop_
_entity_poly.entity_id
_entity_poly.type
_entity_poly.pdbx_seq_one_letter_code
_entity_poly.pdbx_strand_id
1 'polypeptide(L)'
;MIEIKDVSFTYNQAEAPSLSQVSLSIREGECVLLCGKSGCGKTTMTRLLNGMIPDFYDGALDGQIRVKGFDPVNCSMYEISKVVGTVFQNPRTQFYTVNTTSEIAFGCKNYGWPPEQIRERVMQAAADLHIEELLDRNIFELSGGEKQKIALPSAGRSRPRRTMWWRRRNRPNAPN
;
A
#
# COMPACT_ATOMS: atom_id res chain seq x y z
N MET A 1 -8.63 0.46 12.49
CA MET A 1 -8.58 -0.95 12.91
C MET A 1 -8.69 -1.85 11.69
N ILE A 2 -7.95 -2.95 11.64
CA ILE A 2 -8.06 -4.04 10.66
C ILE A 2 -8.43 -5.31 11.42
N GLU A 3 -9.44 -6.04 10.95
CA GLU A 3 -9.82 -7.35 11.48
C GLU A 3 -9.87 -8.38 10.35
N ILE A 4 -9.31 -9.54 10.62
CA ILE A 4 -9.28 -10.71 9.75
C ILE A 4 -9.71 -11.90 10.63
N LYS A 5 -10.74 -12.61 10.21
CA LYS A 5 -11.31 -13.74 10.96
C LYS A 5 -11.39 -14.97 10.07
N ASP A 6 -10.58 -15.96 10.42
CA ASP A 6 -10.51 -17.31 9.85
C ASP A 6 -10.37 -17.31 8.33
N VAL A 7 -9.62 -16.35 7.80
CA VAL A 7 -9.52 -16.14 6.35
C VAL A 7 -8.69 -17.21 5.68
N SER A 8 -9.29 -17.86 4.69
CA SER A 8 -8.63 -18.78 3.79
C SER A 8 -8.79 -18.30 2.36
N PHE A 9 -7.72 -18.33 1.57
CA PHE A 9 -7.78 -17.93 0.17
C PHE A 9 -6.94 -18.84 -0.72
N THR A 10 -7.56 -19.30 -1.80
CA THR A 10 -6.94 -20.13 -2.84
C THR A 10 -7.18 -19.47 -4.19
N TYR A 11 -6.11 -19.09 -4.88
CA TYR A 11 -6.22 -18.60 -6.26
C TYR A 11 -6.80 -19.67 -7.17
N ASN A 12 -7.51 -19.25 -8.22
CA ASN A 12 -7.93 -20.18 -9.27
C ASN A 12 -6.70 -20.93 -9.82
N GLN A 13 -6.87 -22.23 -10.08
CA GLN A 13 -5.83 -23.15 -10.56
C GLN A 13 -4.67 -23.43 -9.57
N ALA A 14 -4.72 -22.91 -8.34
CA ALA A 14 -3.77 -23.29 -7.31
C ALA A 14 -4.19 -24.62 -6.65
N GLU A 15 -3.24 -25.53 -6.46
CA GLU A 15 -3.48 -26.82 -5.79
C GLU A 15 -3.66 -26.67 -4.26
N ALA A 16 -3.17 -25.57 -3.69
CA ALA A 16 -3.17 -25.33 -2.25
C ALA A 16 -3.50 -23.87 -1.90
N PRO A 17 -4.10 -23.64 -0.72
CA PRO A 17 -4.41 -22.29 -0.25
C PRO A 17 -3.14 -21.46 -0.05
N SER A 18 -3.20 -20.20 -0.50
CA SER A 18 -2.18 -19.19 -0.21
C SER A 18 -2.30 -18.62 1.21
N LEU A 19 -3.50 -18.65 1.77
CA LEU A 19 -3.80 -18.32 3.17
C LEU A 19 -4.71 -19.41 3.72
N SER A 20 -4.46 -19.88 4.93
CA SER A 20 -5.23 -20.96 5.56
C SER A 20 -5.61 -20.54 6.99
N GLN A 21 -6.90 -20.30 7.22
CA GLN A 21 -7.51 -19.96 8.51
C GLN A 21 -6.75 -18.87 9.28
N VAL A 22 -6.43 -17.76 8.62
CA VAL A 22 -5.69 -16.66 9.22
C VAL A 22 -6.62 -15.75 9.99
N SER A 23 -6.34 -15.58 11.28
CA SER A 23 -7.01 -14.62 12.16
C SER A 23 -6.01 -13.59 12.68
N LEU A 24 -6.30 -12.30 12.50
CA LEU A 24 -5.44 -11.17 12.87
C LEU A 24 -6.27 -9.93 13.19
N SER A 25 -5.89 -9.21 14.25
CA SER A 25 -6.43 -7.88 14.53
C SER A 25 -5.28 -6.89 14.64
N ILE A 26 -5.40 -5.76 13.95
CA ILE A 26 -4.45 -4.64 14.01
C ILE A 26 -5.19 -3.39 14.46
N ARG A 27 -4.80 -2.85 15.60
CA ARG A 27 -5.41 -1.64 16.16
C ARG A 27 -4.92 -0.40 15.43
N GLU A 28 -5.66 0.68 15.59
CA GLU A 28 -5.24 1.96 15.03
C GLU A 28 -3.94 2.45 15.66
N GLY A 29 -3.00 2.86 14.81
CA GLY A 29 -1.68 3.33 15.25
C GLY A 29 -0.63 2.22 15.45
N GLU A 30 -1.00 0.94 15.33
CA GLU A 30 -0.03 -0.16 15.37
C GLU A 30 0.80 -0.23 14.09
N CYS A 31 2.09 -0.54 14.26
CA CYS A 31 3.00 -0.86 13.17
C CYS A 31 3.27 -2.37 13.23
N VAL A 32 2.80 -3.10 12.22
CA VAL A 32 2.90 -4.56 12.17
C VAL A 32 3.81 -4.98 11.04
N LEU A 33 4.78 -5.85 11.35
CA LEU A 33 5.65 -6.48 10.36
C LEU A 33 5.09 -7.87 10.00
N LEU A 34 4.65 -8.03 8.75
CA LEU A 34 4.29 -9.34 8.22
C LEU A 34 5.53 -10.04 7.65
N CYS A 35 6.10 -10.98 8.40
CA CYS A 35 7.29 -11.75 8.01
C CYS A 35 6.99 -13.22 7.69
N GLY A 36 7.88 -13.87 6.94
CA GLY A 36 7.76 -15.29 6.59
C GLY A 36 8.50 -15.63 5.29
N LYS A 37 8.63 -16.93 4.97
CA LYS A 37 9.31 -17.42 3.75
C LYS A 37 8.65 -16.88 2.48
N SER A 38 9.38 -16.84 1.36
CA SER A 38 8.76 -16.51 0.07
C SER A 38 7.61 -17.49 -0.21
N GLY A 39 6.50 -17.00 -0.78
CA GLY A 39 5.33 -17.83 -1.08
C GLY A 39 4.35 -18.08 0.09
N CYS A 40 4.64 -17.64 1.32
CA CYS A 40 3.75 -17.89 2.48
C CYS A 40 2.48 -17.00 2.55
N GLY A 41 2.01 -16.45 1.42
CA GLY A 41 0.76 -15.67 1.38
C GLY A 41 0.85 -14.18 1.76
N LYS A 42 2.04 -13.62 2.07
CA LYS A 42 2.16 -12.19 2.44
C LYS A 42 1.58 -11.22 1.41
N THR A 43 1.90 -11.45 0.14
CA THR A 43 1.38 -10.61 -0.95
C THR A 43 -0.13 -10.80 -1.11
N THR A 44 -0.63 -12.01 -0.92
CA THR A 44 -2.07 -12.31 -0.92
C THR A 44 -2.79 -11.58 0.21
N MET A 45 -2.20 -11.55 1.42
CA MET A 45 -2.73 -10.78 2.55
C MET A 45 -2.82 -9.29 2.20
N THR A 46 -1.77 -8.71 1.63
CA THR A 46 -1.81 -7.30 1.22
C THR A 46 -2.84 -7.04 0.13
N ARG A 47 -3.02 -7.98 -0.82
CA ARG A 47 -4.00 -7.93 -1.92
C ARG A 47 -5.45 -7.97 -1.44
N LEU A 48 -5.72 -8.74 -0.38
CA LEU A 48 -7.04 -8.75 0.25
C LEU A 48 -7.33 -7.42 0.94
N LEU A 49 -6.35 -6.90 1.71
CA LEU A 49 -6.53 -5.67 2.48
C LEU A 49 -6.76 -4.43 1.61
N ASN A 50 -6.16 -4.37 0.43
CA ASN A 50 -6.32 -3.25 -0.50
C ASN A 50 -7.41 -3.49 -1.57
N GLY A 51 -8.21 -4.55 -1.44
CA GLY A 51 -9.37 -4.83 -2.30
C GLY A 51 -9.03 -5.33 -3.71
N MET A 52 -7.80 -5.81 -3.95
CA MET A 52 -7.44 -6.40 -5.25
C MET A 52 -8.02 -7.80 -5.45
N ILE A 53 -8.38 -8.48 -4.36
CA ILE A 53 -9.15 -9.73 -4.39
C ILE A 53 -10.56 -9.39 -3.89
N PRO A 54 -11.63 -9.71 -4.62
CA PRO A 54 -11.64 -10.55 -5.83
C PRO A 54 -11.41 -9.79 -7.15
N ASP A 55 -11.52 -8.45 -7.17
CA ASP A 55 -11.64 -7.64 -8.40
C ASP A 55 -10.57 -7.87 -9.50
N PHE A 56 -9.32 -8.13 -9.13
CA PHE A 56 -8.21 -8.37 -10.06
C PHE A 56 -7.67 -9.80 -10.04
N TYR A 57 -8.00 -10.56 -9.00
CA TYR A 57 -7.45 -11.88 -8.76
C TYR A 57 -8.56 -12.81 -8.29
N ASP A 58 -8.94 -13.70 -9.19
CA ASP A 58 -9.98 -14.69 -8.91
C ASP A 58 -9.48 -15.83 -8.02
N GLY A 59 -10.39 -16.33 -7.18
CA GLY A 59 -10.13 -17.45 -6.29
C GLY A 59 -11.30 -17.73 -5.36
N ALA A 60 -11.16 -18.78 -4.57
CA ALA A 60 -12.06 -19.08 -3.47
C ALA A 60 -11.59 -18.36 -2.21
N LEU A 61 -12.46 -17.51 -1.65
CA LEU A 61 -12.25 -16.81 -0.39
C LEU A 61 -13.27 -17.30 0.65
N ASP A 62 -12.78 -17.63 1.84
CA ASP A 62 -13.58 -17.92 3.02
C ASP A 62 -13.12 -17.06 4.20
N GLY A 63 -13.99 -16.85 5.19
CA GLY A 63 -13.76 -15.98 6.34
C GLY A 63 -14.19 -14.53 6.12
N GLN A 64 -13.76 -13.64 7.01
CA GLN A 64 -14.20 -12.23 7.02
C GLN A 64 -13.04 -11.25 7.18
N ILE A 65 -13.13 -10.12 6.45
CA ILE A 65 -12.14 -9.04 6.51
C ILE A 65 -12.85 -7.71 6.75
N ARG A 66 -12.35 -6.90 7.68
CA ARG A 66 -12.77 -5.53 7.87
C ARG A 66 -11.59 -4.58 7.97
N VAL A 67 -11.61 -3.49 7.22
CA VAL A 67 -10.60 -2.44 7.24
C VAL A 67 -11.28 -1.09 7.49
N LYS A 68 -11.06 -0.52 8.68
CA LYS A 68 -11.73 0.72 9.13
C LYS A 68 -13.25 0.69 8.92
N GLY A 69 -13.88 -0.47 9.14
CA GLY A 69 -15.32 -0.68 9.00
C GLY A 69 -15.78 -1.12 7.60
N PHE A 70 -14.91 -1.00 6.58
CA PHE A 70 -15.19 -1.46 5.22
C PHE A 70 -14.88 -2.95 5.07
N ASP A 71 -15.65 -3.66 4.26
CA ASP A 71 -15.34 -5.00 3.79
C ASP A 71 -14.70 -4.91 2.40
N PRO A 72 -13.37 -5.16 2.26
CA PRO A 72 -12.66 -5.01 0.99
C PRO A 72 -13.20 -5.89 -0.15
N VAL A 73 -13.91 -6.97 0.17
CA VAL A 73 -14.46 -7.92 -0.81
C VAL A 73 -15.75 -7.38 -1.44
N ASN A 74 -16.51 -6.60 -0.68
CA ASN A 74 -17.86 -6.15 -1.04
C ASN A 74 -17.95 -4.65 -1.32
N CYS A 75 -16.92 -3.86 -0.96
CA CYS A 75 -16.86 -2.45 -1.30
C CYS A 75 -16.13 -2.21 -2.62
N SER A 76 -16.44 -1.11 -3.28
CA SER A 76 -15.71 -0.74 -4.49
C SER A 76 -14.24 -0.44 -4.17
N MET A 77 -13.34 -0.75 -5.09
CA MET A 77 -11.91 -0.42 -4.94
C MET A 77 -11.66 1.10 -4.82
N TYR A 78 -12.57 1.93 -5.31
CA TYR A 78 -12.57 3.37 -5.08
C TYR A 78 -12.84 3.73 -3.61
N GLU A 79 -13.66 2.98 -2.88
CA GLU A 79 -13.93 3.22 -1.46
C GLU A 79 -12.77 2.74 -0.58
N ILE A 80 -12.26 1.53 -0.83
CA ILE A 80 -11.14 1.00 -0.04
C ILE A 80 -9.87 1.82 -0.20
N SER A 81 -9.60 2.36 -1.39
CA SER A 81 -8.42 3.20 -1.66
C SER A 81 -8.42 4.54 -0.92
N LYS A 82 -9.57 4.98 -0.37
CA LYS A 82 -9.63 6.15 0.52
C LYS A 82 -9.01 5.87 1.90
N VAL A 83 -9.04 4.60 2.32
CA VAL A 83 -8.63 4.16 3.66
C VAL A 83 -7.37 3.30 3.68
N VAL A 84 -7.01 2.68 2.56
CA VAL A 84 -5.82 1.84 2.38
C VAL A 84 -4.92 2.42 1.28
N GLY A 85 -3.66 2.65 1.63
CA GLY A 85 -2.60 3.00 0.68
C GLY A 85 -1.55 1.89 0.59
N THR A 86 -0.99 1.67 -0.60
CA THR A 86 0.07 0.68 -0.82
C THR A 86 1.31 1.36 -1.39
N VAL A 87 2.48 0.99 -0.88
CA VAL A 87 3.77 1.34 -1.50
C VAL A 87 4.39 0.07 -2.06
N PHE A 88 4.74 0.10 -3.34
CA PHE A 88 5.27 -1.04 -4.07
C PHE A 88 6.75 -1.26 -3.77
N GLN A 89 7.19 -2.51 -3.90
CA GLN A 89 8.58 -2.90 -3.67
C GLN A 89 9.54 -2.20 -4.64
N ASN A 90 9.09 -2.02 -5.89
CA ASN A 90 9.83 -1.30 -6.91
C ASN A 90 9.23 0.11 -7.05
N PRO A 91 9.88 1.15 -6.52
CA PRO A 91 9.35 2.51 -6.63
C PRO A 91 9.32 3.00 -8.10
N ARG A 92 10.14 2.44 -8.99
CA ARG A 92 10.17 2.85 -10.41
C ARG A 92 8.86 2.57 -11.15
N THR A 93 8.07 1.59 -10.69
CA THR A 93 6.81 1.20 -11.31
C THR A 93 5.59 1.82 -10.64
N GLN A 94 5.78 2.72 -9.67
CA GLN A 94 4.69 3.32 -8.90
C GLN A 94 4.33 4.75 -9.37
N PHE A 95 5.27 5.45 -10.01
CA PHE A 95 5.08 6.87 -10.34
C PHE A 95 4.29 7.09 -11.62
N TYR A 96 3.37 8.04 -11.60
CA TYR A 96 2.53 8.41 -12.75
C TYR A 96 2.96 9.71 -13.42
N THR A 97 3.69 10.56 -12.71
CA THR A 97 4.14 11.87 -13.18
C THR A 97 5.67 11.97 -13.18
N VAL A 98 6.23 12.89 -13.96
CA VAL A 98 7.69 13.13 -13.98
C VAL A 98 8.13 14.09 -12.88
N ASN A 99 7.24 15.00 -12.47
CA ASN A 99 7.51 16.04 -11.49
C ASN A 99 7.10 15.56 -10.09
N THR A 100 8.01 15.63 -9.12
CA THR A 100 7.79 15.14 -7.75
C THR A 100 6.62 15.81 -7.03
N THR A 101 6.43 17.12 -7.17
CA THR A 101 5.28 17.85 -6.59
C THR A 101 3.96 17.33 -7.15
N SER A 102 3.92 17.12 -8.46
CA SER A 102 2.74 16.58 -9.16
C SER A 102 2.43 15.16 -8.74
N GLU A 103 3.46 14.37 -8.43
CA GLU A 103 3.33 13.00 -7.96
C GLU A 103 2.73 12.94 -6.55
N ILE A 104 3.18 13.81 -5.64
CA ILE A 104 2.60 13.94 -4.30
C ILE A 104 1.13 14.39 -4.41
N ALA A 105 0.84 15.30 -5.33
CA ALA A 105 -0.50 15.82 -5.57
C ALA A 105 -1.44 14.82 -6.26
N PHE A 106 -0.92 13.77 -6.90
CA PHE A 106 -1.64 12.90 -7.83
C PHE A 106 -2.92 12.32 -7.23
N GLY A 107 -2.83 11.73 -6.03
CA GLY A 107 -3.98 11.16 -5.34
C GLY A 107 -5.07 12.20 -5.05
N CYS A 108 -4.70 13.41 -4.61
CA CYS A 108 -5.66 14.46 -4.32
C CYS A 108 -6.35 14.98 -5.59
N LYS A 109 -5.61 15.08 -6.70
CA LYS A 109 -6.16 15.42 -8.02
C LYS A 109 -7.18 14.37 -8.48
N ASN A 110 -6.87 13.08 -8.31
CA ASN A 110 -7.80 11.99 -8.68
C ASN A 110 -9.09 12.01 -7.85
N TYR A 111 -9.05 12.51 -6.61
CA TYR A 111 -10.23 12.70 -5.78
C TYR A 111 -10.97 14.03 -6.05
N GLY A 112 -10.51 14.84 -7.00
CA GLY A 112 -11.15 16.11 -7.35
C GLY A 112 -11.04 17.18 -6.26
N TRP A 113 -9.94 17.19 -5.49
CA TRP A 113 -9.76 18.19 -4.44
C TRP A 113 -9.57 19.61 -5.02
N PRO A 114 -10.01 20.67 -4.32
CA PRO A 114 -9.74 22.05 -4.70
C PRO A 114 -8.22 22.35 -4.76
N PRO A 115 -7.74 23.18 -5.70
CA PRO A 115 -6.32 23.47 -5.87
C PRO A 115 -5.60 23.93 -4.59
N GLU A 116 -6.26 24.76 -3.78
CA GLU A 116 -5.67 25.27 -2.54
C GLU A 116 -5.43 24.16 -1.52
N GLN A 117 -6.42 23.26 -1.34
CA GLN A 117 -6.29 22.11 -0.44
C GLN A 117 -5.22 21.13 -0.92
N ILE A 118 -5.05 20.99 -2.25
CA ILE A 118 -3.96 20.18 -2.81
C ILE A 118 -2.61 20.80 -2.45
N ARG A 119 -2.46 22.12 -2.61
CA ARG A 119 -1.21 22.84 -2.29
C ARG A 119 -0.84 22.68 -0.82
N GLU A 120 -1.79 22.94 0.09
CA GLU A 120 -1.60 22.73 1.53
C GLU A 120 -1.20 21.29 1.85
N ARG A 121 -1.90 20.32 1.26
CA ARG A 121 -1.65 18.90 1.50
C ARG A 121 -0.26 18.47 1.03
N VAL A 122 0.21 18.98 -0.11
CA VAL A 122 1.56 18.71 -0.65
C VAL A 122 2.63 19.28 0.26
N MET A 123 2.49 20.56 0.66
CA MET A 123 3.43 21.21 1.57
C MET A 123 3.51 20.49 2.92
N GLN A 124 2.37 20.09 3.47
CA GLN A 124 2.34 19.30 4.71
C GLN A 124 3.02 17.94 4.54
N ALA A 125 2.77 17.23 3.44
CA ALA A 125 3.41 15.94 3.19
C ALA A 125 4.93 16.07 3.07
N ALA A 126 5.38 17.15 2.43
CA ALA A 126 6.80 17.43 2.26
C ALA A 126 7.48 17.68 3.61
N ALA A 127 6.83 18.48 4.48
CA ALA A 127 7.31 18.74 5.83
C ALA A 127 7.31 17.50 6.73
N ASP A 128 6.24 16.71 6.71
CA ASP A 128 6.10 15.48 7.53
C ASP A 128 7.19 14.44 7.24
N LEU A 129 7.76 14.47 6.02
CA LEU A 129 8.76 13.51 5.55
C LEU A 129 10.16 14.13 5.37
N HIS A 130 10.31 15.42 5.64
CA HIS A 130 11.53 16.21 5.42
C HIS A 130 12.05 16.03 3.98
N ILE A 131 11.22 16.42 3.00
CA ILE A 131 11.48 16.30 1.56
C ILE A 131 11.12 17.57 0.78
N GLU A 132 11.05 18.72 1.44
CA GLU A 132 10.76 20.02 0.83
C GLU A 132 11.74 20.33 -0.31
N GLU A 133 13.01 19.98 -0.14
CA GLU A 133 14.07 20.12 -1.14
C GLU A 133 13.90 19.23 -2.40
N LEU A 134 13.03 18.21 -2.31
CA LEU A 134 12.72 17.30 -3.40
C LEU A 134 11.51 17.75 -4.22
N LEU A 135 10.82 18.83 -3.82
CA LEU A 135 9.76 19.41 -4.62
C LEU A 135 10.29 19.98 -5.93
N ASP A 136 9.43 19.97 -6.94
CA ASP A 136 9.67 20.47 -8.29
C ASP A 136 10.86 19.85 -9.02
N ARG A 137 11.27 18.65 -8.62
CA ARG A 137 12.33 17.87 -9.24
C ARG A 137 11.81 16.87 -10.25
N ASN A 138 12.70 16.44 -11.13
CA ASN A 138 12.46 15.31 -12.01
C ASN A 138 12.68 13.99 -11.26
N ILE A 139 11.65 13.16 -11.16
CA ILE A 139 11.69 11.85 -10.47
C ILE A 139 12.86 10.98 -10.96
N PHE A 140 13.26 11.06 -12.23
CA PHE A 140 14.34 10.21 -12.74
C PHE A 140 15.70 10.52 -12.12
N GLU A 141 15.92 11.77 -11.68
CA GLU A 141 17.17 12.25 -11.07
C GLU A 141 17.30 11.87 -9.59
N LEU A 142 16.21 11.45 -8.95
CA LEU A 142 16.22 11.05 -7.54
C LEU A 142 16.93 9.71 -7.33
N SER A 143 17.63 9.60 -6.21
CA SER A 143 18.11 8.33 -5.66
C SER A 143 16.95 7.37 -5.35
N GLY A 144 17.26 6.09 -5.18
CA GLY A 144 16.25 5.09 -4.83
C GLY A 144 15.56 5.38 -3.48
N GLY A 145 16.29 5.93 -2.51
CA GLY A 145 15.74 6.31 -1.20
C GLY A 145 14.82 7.52 -1.28
N GLU A 146 15.21 8.54 -2.04
CA GLU A 146 14.36 9.72 -2.30
C GLU A 146 13.07 9.34 -3.03
N LYS A 147 13.16 8.46 -4.03
CA LYS A 147 11.98 7.87 -4.69
C LYS A 147 11.05 7.20 -3.67
N GLN A 148 11.58 6.40 -2.74
CA GLN A 148 10.75 5.79 -1.70
C GLN A 148 10.06 6.83 -0.81
N LYS A 149 10.74 7.93 -0.47
CA LYS A 149 10.13 9.02 0.31
C LYS A 149 8.98 9.69 -0.45
N ILE A 150 9.10 9.90 -1.77
CA ILE A 150 8.05 10.45 -2.62
C ILE A 150 6.87 9.48 -2.81
N ALA A 151 7.13 8.17 -2.84
CA ALA A 151 6.09 7.16 -3.02
C ALA A 151 5.11 7.04 -1.83
N LEU A 152 5.55 7.41 -0.61
CA LEU A 152 4.75 7.35 0.62
C LEU A 152 3.54 8.30 0.63
N PRO A 153 3.71 9.62 0.42
CA PRO A 153 2.61 10.58 0.49
C PRO A 153 1.64 10.46 -0.69
N SER A 154 2.10 10.01 -1.85
CA SER A 154 1.26 9.79 -3.04
C SER A 154 0.20 8.70 -2.86
N ALA A 155 0.39 7.81 -1.89
CA ALA A 155 -0.47 6.65 -1.67
C ALA A 155 -1.75 6.92 -0.84
N GLY A 156 -2.05 8.16 -0.40
CA GLY A 156 -3.22 8.35 0.49
C GLY A 156 -3.79 9.75 0.70
N ARG A 157 -5.13 9.82 0.70
CA ARG A 157 -5.98 10.93 1.18
C ARG A 157 -5.83 11.17 2.69
N SER A 158 -5.64 10.08 3.42
CA SER A 158 -5.56 10.05 4.88
C SER A 158 -4.11 10.15 5.32
N ARG A 159 -3.82 10.95 6.36
CA ARG A 159 -2.54 10.94 7.09
C ARG A 159 -2.12 9.49 7.36
N PRO A 160 -1.13 8.90 6.66
CA PRO A 160 -0.58 7.65 7.11
C PRO A 160 0.30 8.01 8.29
N ARG A 161 -0.25 7.97 9.51
CA ARG A 161 0.56 8.16 10.71
C ARG A 161 1.70 7.15 10.76
N ARG A 162 1.56 5.98 10.09
CA ARG A 162 2.58 4.94 9.94
C ARG A 162 2.32 4.14 8.66
N THR A 163 3.33 4.05 7.80
CA THR A 163 3.28 3.27 6.56
C THR A 163 3.70 1.83 6.81
N MET A 164 2.98 0.87 6.21
CA MET A 164 3.39 -0.52 6.14
C MET A 164 4.64 -0.65 5.26
N TRP A 165 5.78 -1.01 5.86
CA TRP A 165 7.04 -1.26 5.16
C TRP A 165 7.19 -2.76 4.87
N TRP A 166 7.38 -3.12 3.60
CA TRP A 166 7.82 -4.46 3.20
C TRP A 166 9.24 -4.36 2.63
N ARG A 167 10.23 -4.89 3.34
CA ARG A 167 11.62 -4.99 2.85
C ARG A 167 12.02 -6.47 2.77
N ARG A 168 12.27 -6.96 1.56
CA ARG A 168 12.99 -8.23 1.33
C ARG A 168 14.42 -8.06 1.84
N ARG A 169 14.85 -8.82 2.84
CA ARG A 169 16.29 -9.06 3.05
C ARG A 169 16.76 -9.95 1.90
N ASN A 170 17.50 -9.39 0.95
CA ASN A 170 18.36 -10.21 0.09
C ASN A 170 19.46 -10.79 0.99
N ARG A 171 19.62 -12.11 0.99
CA ARG A 171 20.82 -12.73 1.57
C ARG A 171 22.03 -12.36 0.67
N PRO A 172 23.19 -12.00 1.24
CA PRO A 172 24.44 -12.08 0.48
C PRO A 172 24.72 -13.54 0.14
N ASN A 173 25.32 -13.77 -1.03
CA ASN A 173 25.74 -15.07 -1.56
C ASN A 173 26.26 -16.04 -0.47
N ALA A 174 25.71 -17.24 -0.42
CA ALA A 174 26.39 -18.39 0.16
C ALA A 174 27.35 -18.95 -0.91
N PRO A 175 28.62 -19.24 -0.59
CA PRO A 175 29.53 -19.90 -1.52
C PRO A 175 29.11 -21.36 -1.78
N ASN A 176 29.54 -21.86 -2.94
CA ASN A 176 29.29 -23.19 -3.52
C ASN A 176 29.38 -24.36 -2.54
#